data_AF-F2IIH6-F1
#
_entry.id   AF-F2IIH6-F1
#
_cell.length_a   1.000
_cell.length_b   1.000
_cell.length_c   1.000
_cell.angle_alpha   90.00
_cell.angle_beta   90.00
_cell.angle_gamma   90.00
#
_symmetry.space_group_name_H-M   'P 1'
#
loop_
_entity.id
_entity.type
_entity.pdbx_description
1 polymer ?
#
loop_
_entity_poly.entity_id
_entity_poly.type
_entity_poly.pdbx_seq_one_letter_code
_entity_poly.pdbx_strand_id
1 'polypeptide(L)'
;MKKIILPLALLTLTLASCKKDYSCSCIETGVDYYDMDFDGVDEAHPYSYTENFKVKEATKVQAQSACNEATITMQDGLDNYERKCDLSK
;
A
#
# COMPACT_ATOMS: atom_id res chain seq x y z
N MET A 1 -3.45 -42.65 38.45
CA MET A 1 -3.92 -42.89 37.07
C MET A 1 -3.56 -41.68 36.20
N LYS A 2 -3.03 -41.96 35.01
CA LYS A 2 -2.74 -41.07 33.86
C LYS A 2 -1.82 -39.85 34.03
N LYS A 3 -0.62 -40.03 33.47
CA LYS A 3 0.25 -39.05 32.83
C LYS A 3 -0.52 -38.29 31.73
N ILE A 4 -0.23 -37.01 31.52
CA ILE A 4 0.06 -36.42 30.19
C ILE A 4 1.07 -35.29 30.42
N ILE A 5 2.30 -35.59 30.01
CA ILE A 5 3.32 -34.65 29.61
C ILE A 5 2.89 -34.17 28.22
N LEU A 6 2.65 -32.88 28.02
CA LEU A 6 2.76 -32.32 26.68
C LEU A 6 3.51 -30.99 26.80
N PRO A 7 4.84 -30.98 26.53
CA PRO A 7 5.50 -29.74 26.23
C PRO A 7 4.95 -29.34 24.86
N LEU A 8 4.20 -28.24 24.77
CA LEU A 8 4.18 -27.47 23.52
C LEU A 8 5.54 -26.76 23.38
N ALA A 9 6.58 -27.57 23.38
CA ALA A 9 7.84 -27.24 22.77
C ALA A 9 7.58 -27.24 21.25
N LEU A 10 8.10 -26.22 20.59
CA LEU A 10 8.32 -26.21 19.15
C LEU A 10 7.05 -26.15 18.28
N LEU A 11 6.26 -25.10 18.47
CA LEU A 11 5.76 -24.34 17.30
C LEU A 11 6.55 -23.03 17.17
N THR A 12 7.85 -23.08 17.46
CA THR A 12 8.81 -22.45 16.54
C THR A 12 8.72 -23.23 15.23
N LEU A 13 7.58 -23.09 14.52
CA LEU A 13 7.64 -23.18 13.08
C LEU A 13 8.78 -22.24 12.75
N THR A 14 9.84 -22.84 12.25
CA THR A 14 10.69 -22.22 11.27
C THR A 14 9.78 -21.46 10.31
N LEU A 15 9.47 -20.21 10.66
CA LEU A 15 9.38 -19.13 9.72
C LEU A 15 10.75 -19.18 9.06
N ALA A 16 10.88 -20.06 8.08
CA ALA A 16 11.61 -19.73 6.88
C ALA A 16 10.97 -18.41 6.45
N SER A 17 11.47 -17.33 7.04
CA SER A 17 11.19 -15.98 6.64
C SER A 17 11.86 -15.93 5.29
N CYS A 18 11.16 -16.42 4.27
CA CYS A 18 11.49 -16.25 2.88
C CYS A 18 11.31 -14.77 2.62
N LYS A 19 12.28 -14.02 3.15
CA LYS A 19 12.59 -12.67 2.75
C LYS A 19 12.85 -12.76 1.28
N LYS A 20 12.05 -12.03 0.54
CA LYS A 20 12.18 -11.89 -0.89
C LYS A 20 11.75 -10.48 -1.23
N ASP A 21 12.02 -10.09 -2.45
CA ASP A 21 11.54 -8.84 -2.97
C ASP A 21 10.05 -8.96 -3.28
N TYR A 22 9.28 -8.00 -2.79
CA TYR A 22 7.88 -7.80 -3.13
C TYR A 22 7.73 -6.48 -3.87
N SER A 23 6.73 -6.38 -4.74
CA SER A 23 6.35 -5.12 -5.38
C SER A 23 5.03 -4.65 -4.81
N CYS A 24 4.93 -3.37 -4.46
CA CYS A 24 3.66 -2.69 -4.24
C CYS A 24 3.29 -1.98 -5.54
N SER A 25 2.02 -2.08 -5.94
CA SER A 25 1.45 -1.28 -7.02
C SER A 25 0.52 -0.25 -6.41
N CYS A 26 0.77 1.02 -6.71
CA CYS A 26 0.00 2.15 -6.21
C CYS A 26 -0.71 2.82 -7.36
N ILE A 27 -2.01 2.99 -7.24
CA ILE A 27 -2.81 3.79 -8.14
C ILE A 27 -3.10 5.11 -7.43
N GLU A 28 -2.61 6.19 -8.02
CA GLU A 28 -2.94 7.55 -7.60
C GLU A 28 -4.01 8.11 -8.54
N THR A 29 -5.12 8.52 -7.97
CA THR A 29 -6.19 9.21 -8.68
C THR A 29 -6.42 10.55 -8.03
N GLY A 30 -6.58 11.59 -8.82
CA GLY A 30 -6.94 12.89 -8.29
C GLY A 30 -7.68 13.75 -9.30
N VAL A 31 -8.03 14.95 -8.85
CA VAL A 31 -8.61 16.00 -9.67
C VAL A 31 -7.79 17.25 -9.44
N ASP A 32 -7.18 17.76 -10.51
CA ASP A 32 -6.50 19.05 -10.51
C ASP A 32 -7.45 20.10 -11.08
N TYR A 33 -7.49 21.29 -10.48
CA TYR A 33 -8.21 22.44 -11.03
C TYR A 33 -7.18 23.42 -11.60
N TYR A 34 -7.21 23.61 -12.92
CA TYR A 34 -6.38 24.61 -13.57
C TYR A 34 -7.27 25.71 -14.15
N ASP A 35 -6.93 26.96 -13.85
CA ASP A 35 -7.54 28.17 -14.39
C ASP A 35 -7.14 28.29 -15.88
N MET A 36 -7.83 27.58 -16.77
CA MET A 36 -7.49 27.54 -18.21
C MET A 36 -8.39 28.40 -19.10
N ASP A 37 -9.43 29.01 -18.57
CA ASP A 37 -10.34 29.83 -19.38
C ASP A 37 -10.30 31.32 -19.01
N PHE A 38 -10.28 32.13 -20.07
CA PHE A 38 -10.36 33.60 -20.08
C PHE A 38 -11.58 34.16 -19.33
N ASP A 39 -12.53 33.29 -18.95
CA ASP A 39 -13.79 33.59 -18.25
C ASP A 39 -13.77 33.24 -16.73
N GLY A 40 -12.66 32.71 -16.18
CA GLY A 40 -12.50 32.47 -14.75
C GLY A 40 -13.35 31.32 -14.18
N VAL A 41 -13.51 30.24 -14.96
CA VAL A 41 -14.19 29.02 -14.52
C VAL A 41 -13.16 27.93 -14.31
N ASP A 42 -13.05 27.43 -13.08
CA ASP A 42 -12.20 26.29 -12.74
C ASP A 42 -12.71 25.01 -13.43
N GLU A 43 -11.92 24.43 -14.33
CA GLU A 43 -12.20 23.10 -14.90
C GLU A 43 -11.56 21.98 -14.08
N ALA A 44 -12.36 20.97 -13.76
CA ALA A 44 -11.90 19.78 -13.05
C ALA A 44 -11.23 18.80 -14.02
N HIS A 45 -9.93 18.55 -13.84
CA HIS A 45 -9.17 17.59 -14.65
C HIS A 45 -8.85 16.32 -13.85
N PRO A 46 -9.61 15.23 -14.05
CA PRO A 46 -9.31 13.97 -13.39
C PRO A 46 -8.06 13.33 -13.99
N TYR A 47 -7.19 12.81 -13.13
CA TYR A 47 -6.03 12.02 -13.53
C TYR A 47 -5.98 10.67 -12.79
N SER A 48 -5.25 9.73 -13.39
CA SER A 48 -4.94 8.43 -12.81
C SER A 48 -3.55 8.01 -13.25
N TYR A 49 -2.64 7.82 -12.29
CA TYR A 49 -1.29 7.34 -12.51
C TYR A 49 -1.02 6.07 -11.71
N THR A 50 -0.16 5.19 -12.23
CA THR A 50 0.25 3.96 -11.53
C THR A 50 1.74 3.99 -11.28
N GLU A 51 2.12 3.91 -10.01
CA GLU A 51 3.49 3.76 -9.55
C GLU A 51 3.71 2.34 -9.02
N ASN A 52 4.92 1.82 -9.17
CA ASN A 52 5.30 0.57 -8.52
C ASN A 52 6.61 0.77 -7.76
N PHE A 53 6.66 0.33 -6.51
CA PHE A 53 7.88 0.34 -5.70
C PHE A 53 8.16 -1.04 -5.11
N LYS A 54 9.44 -1.31 -4.82
CA LYS A 54 9.89 -2.61 -4.31
C LYS A 54 10.19 -2.56 -2.82
N VAL A 55 9.65 -3.52 -2.09
CA VAL A 55 10.03 -3.81 -0.70
C VAL A 55 10.98 -4.99 -0.73
N LYS A 56 12.27 -4.74 -0.49
CA LYS A 56 13.32 -5.76 -0.56
C LYS A 56 13.44 -6.54 0.74
N GLU A 57 13.86 -7.80 0.65
CA GLU A 57 14.24 -8.63 1.81
C GLU A 57 13.20 -8.62 2.96
N ALA A 58 11.92 -8.62 2.59
CA ALA A 58 10.81 -8.50 3.53
C ALA A 58 10.02 -9.80 3.63
N THR A 59 9.37 -10.02 4.77
CA THR A 59 8.27 -10.99 4.83
C THR A 59 7.05 -10.45 4.08
N LYS A 60 6.13 -11.32 3.67
CA LYS A 60 4.84 -10.90 3.07
C LYS A 60 4.10 -9.90 3.97
N VAL A 61 4.13 -10.11 5.29
CA VAL A 61 3.47 -9.23 6.27
C VAL A 61 4.13 -7.85 6.32
N GLN A 62 5.46 -7.80 6.33
CA GLN A 62 6.21 -6.54 6.29
C GLN A 62 5.98 -5.78 4.98
N ALA A 63 5.98 -6.49 3.85
CA ALA A 63 5.68 -5.90 2.54
C ALA A 63 4.24 -5.36 2.47
N GLN A 64 3.27 -6.11 3.01
CA GLN A 64 1.88 -5.64 3.10
C GLN A 64 1.75 -4.39 3.98
N SER A 65 2.42 -4.34 5.13
CA SER A 65 2.43 -3.14 5.98
C SER A 65 2.99 -1.93 5.23
N ALA A 66 4.11 -2.11 4.53
CA ALA A 66 4.71 -1.04 3.75
C ALA A 66 3.82 -0.56 2.59
N CYS A 67 3.11 -1.45 1.88
CA CYS A 67 2.13 -1.02 0.87
C CYS A 67 0.97 -0.25 1.52
N ASN A 68 0.46 -0.71 2.67
CA ASN A 68 -0.65 -0.05 3.35
C ASN A 68 -0.25 1.33 3.89
N GLU A 69 0.96 1.49 4.42
CA GLU A 69 1.50 2.78 4.88
C GLU A 69 1.67 3.79 3.74
N ALA A 70 1.89 3.31 2.52
CA ALA A 70 1.95 4.14 1.32
C ALA A 70 0.57 4.52 0.76
N THR A 71 -0.51 3.93 1.28
CA THR A 71 -1.89 4.32 0.94
C THR A 71 -2.24 5.60 1.67
N ILE A 72 -2.55 6.65 0.92
CA ILE A 72 -2.89 7.96 1.46
C ILE A 72 -4.14 8.51 0.78
N THR A 73 -4.97 9.21 1.55
CA THR A 73 -6.07 10.02 1.04
C THR A 73 -5.83 11.42 1.57
N MET A 74 -5.65 12.38 0.66
CA MET A 74 -5.44 13.77 1.01
C MET A 74 -6.46 14.65 0.29
N GLN A 75 -6.94 15.64 1.02
CA GLN A 75 -7.82 16.68 0.55
C GLN A 75 -7.16 18.00 0.94
N ASP A 76 -6.67 18.76 -0.04
CA ASP A 76 -6.01 20.05 0.17
C ASP A 76 -6.67 21.12 -0.71
N GLY A 77 -7.49 21.97 -0.10
CA GLY A 77 -8.27 22.97 -0.83
C GLY A 77 -9.25 22.35 -1.84
N LEU A 78 -9.04 22.64 -3.13
CA LEU A 78 -9.82 22.08 -4.24
C LEU A 78 -9.26 20.71 -4.69
N ASP A 79 -7.99 20.44 -4.43
CA ASP A 79 -7.32 19.25 -4.91
C ASP A 79 -7.65 18.06 -4.00
N ASN A 80 -8.14 17.00 -4.64
CA ASN A 80 -8.37 15.73 -3.97
C ASN A 80 -7.54 14.69 -4.68
N TYR A 81 -6.69 13.98 -3.95
CA TYR A 81 -6.03 12.81 -4.48
C TYR A 81 -6.05 11.65 -3.49
N GLU A 82 -6.21 10.47 -4.06
CA GLU A 82 -6.21 9.20 -3.37
C GLU A 82 -5.13 8.32 -3.99
N ARG A 83 -4.20 7.85 -3.17
CA ARG A 83 -3.23 6.84 -3.53
C ARG A 83 -3.59 5.54 -2.83
N LYS A 84 -3.98 4.52 -3.58
CA LYS A 84 -4.24 3.15 -3.09
C LYS A 84 -3.11 2.23 -3.50
N CYS A 85 -2.51 1.55 -2.53
CA CYS A 85 -1.38 0.65 -2.77
C CYS A 85 -1.70 -0.78 -2.34
N ASP A 86 -1.45 -1.74 -3.24
CA ASP A 86 -1.63 -3.16 -2.99
C ASP A 86 -0.34 -3.95 -3.25
N LEU A 87 -0.16 -5.04 -2.52
CA LEU A 87 0.90 -5.99 -2.77
C LEU A 87 0.63 -6.68 -4.12
N SER A 88 1.48 -6.45 -5.11
CA SER A 88 1.38 -7.10 -6.42
C SER A 88 1.55 -8.62 -6.26
N LYS A 89 0.73 -9.37 -7.00
CA LYS A 89 0.72 -10.84 -6.98
C LYS A 89 2.03 -11.46 -7.42
#